data_AF-A0A2E3MMC9-F1
#
_entry.id   AF-A0A2E3MMC9-F1
#
_cell.length_a   1.000
_cell.length_b   1.000
_cell.length_c   1.000
_cell.angle_alpha   90.00
_cell.angle_beta   90.00
_cell.angle_gamma   90.00
#
_symmetry.space_group_name_H-M   'P 1'
#
loop_
_entity.id
_entity.type
_entity.pdbx_description
1 polymer ?
#
loop_
_entity_poly.entity_id
_entity_poly.type
_entity_poly.pdbx_seq_one_letter_code
_entity_poly.pdbx_strand_id
1 'polypeptide(L)'
;MDSGDVIREAVADVGIKRVATQMRLSPSLIYRWCDSQRTGDVSATINPLDRVLELCKLTGNEHPIHWLCEQTDGFFTPNPQVYGVQGDVSIRHTQQIVQEFSELLTAITNVMSQGEEVSAEEAQSIRSEWEDLKRVAESYVVSVERCEEALDPS
;
A
#
# COMPACT_ATOMS: atom_id res chain seq x y z
N MET A 1 7.99 -6.73 10.61
CA MET A 1 7.22 -5.80 11.45
C MET A 1 5.79 -6.28 11.48
N ASP A 2 5.21 -6.47 12.66
CA ASP A 2 3.80 -6.89 12.78
C ASP A 2 2.86 -5.70 13.00
N SER A 3 1.55 -5.96 13.05
CA SER A 3 0.54 -4.91 13.25
C SER A 3 0.62 -4.22 14.60
N GLY A 4 1.15 -4.89 15.64
CA GLY A 4 1.36 -4.32 16.97
C GLY A 4 2.53 -3.34 16.98
N ASP A 5 3.62 -3.68 16.29
CA ASP A 5 4.77 -2.81 16.09
C ASP A 5 4.37 -1.52 15.35
N VAL A 6 3.60 -1.64 14.26
CA VAL A 6 3.14 -0.49 13.46
C VAL A 6 2.35 0.51 14.33
N ILE A 7 1.42 0.01 15.15
CA ILE A 7 0.64 0.89 16.05
C ILE A 7 1.53 1.48 17.13
N ARG A 8 2.45 0.70 17.69
CA ARG A 8 3.38 1.16 18.73
C ARG A 8 4.22 2.34 18.25
N GLU A 9 4.73 2.26 17.03
CA GLU A 9 5.50 3.32 16.40
C GLU A 9 4.61 4.55 16.14
N ALA A 10 3.44 4.38 15.55
CA ALA A 10 2.51 5.47 15.24
C ALA A 10 2.07 6.27 16.49
N VAL A 11 1.96 5.62 17.65
CA VAL A 11 1.60 6.28 18.91
C VAL A 11 2.80 6.78 19.72
N ALA A 12 4.04 6.45 19.33
CA ALA A 12 5.24 6.76 20.10
C ALA A 12 5.44 8.26 20.29
N ASP A 13 5.31 9.04 19.21
CA ASP A 13 5.56 10.49 19.21
C ASP A 13 4.46 11.29 19.94
N VAL A 14 3.21 10.82 19.85
CA VAL A 14 2.05 11.50 20.44
C VAL A 14 1.80 11.07 21.89
N GLY A 15 2.17 9.83 22.22
CA GLY A 15 1.99 9.19 23.52
C GLY A 15 0.60 8.56 23.69
N ILE A 16 0.59 7.32 24.19
CA ILE A 16 -0.61 6.48 24.37
C ILE A 16 -1.77 7.18 25.10
N LYS A 17 -1.48 7.94 26.17
CA LYS A 17 -2.53 8.63 26.95
C LYS A 17 -3.27 9.69 26.13
N ARG A 18 -2.56 10.40 25.26
CA ARG A 18 -3.12 11.46 24.41
C ARG A 18 -3.96 10.85 23.31
N VAL A 19 -3.44 9.82 22.64
CA VAL A 19 -4.16 9.06 21.62
C VAL A 19 -5.45 8.46 22.21
N ALA A 20 -5.38 7.84 23.39
CA ALA A 20 -6.54 7.28 24.08
C ALA A 20 -7.63 8.32 24.33
N THR A 21 -7.24 9.49 24.85
CA THR A 21 -8.17 10.59 25.11
C THR A 21 -8.83 11.09 23.81
N GLN A 22 -8.04 11.32 22.77
CA GLN A 22 -8.56 11.86 21.50
C GLN A 22 -9.46 10.86 20.76
N MET A 23 -9.12 9.57 20.79
CA MET A 23 -9.94 8.50 20.21
C MET A 23 -11.10 8.07 21.12
N ARG A 24 -11.21 8.62 22.34
CA ARG A 24 -12.20 8.22 23.38
C ARG A 24 -12.14 6.73 23.73
N LEU A 25 -10.93 6.21 23.81
CA LEU A 25 -10.62 4.82 24.16
C LEU A 25 -9.90 4.74 25.51
N SER A 26 -9.86 3.55 26.11
CA SER A 26 -9.04 3.34 27.30
C SER A 26 -7.55 3.18 26.90
N PRO A 27 -6.60 3.73 27.67
CA PRO A 27 -5.18 3.50 27.43
C PRO A 27 -4.82 2.01 27.38
N SER A 28 -5.48 1.19 28.22
CA SER A 28 -5.32 -0.26 28.23
C SER A 28 -5.73 -0.93 26.91
N LEU A 29 -6.68 -0.37 26.15
CA LEU A 29 -7.01 -0.89 24.83
C LEU A 29 -5.89 -0.60 23.83
N ILE A 30 -5.32 0.60 23.85
CA ILE A 30 -4.19 0.95 22.96
C ILE A 30 -2.96 0.13 23.28
N TYR A 31 -2.63 -0.10 24.56
CA TYR A 31 -1.55 -1.01 24.94
C TYR A 31 -1.77 -2.43 24.40
N ARG A 32 -3.02 -2.92 24.42
CA ARG A 32 -3.36 -4.23 23.84
C ARG A 32 -3.23 -4.25 22.32
N TRP A 33 -3.51 -3.15 21.63
CA TRP A 33 -3.28 -3.07 20.18
C TRP A 33 -1.79 -3.12 19.82
N CYS A 34 -0.92 -2.62 20.70
CA CYS A 34 0.53 -2.69 20.49
C CYS A 34 1.15 -4.06 20.80
N ASP A 35 0.39 -4.99 21.41
CA ASP A 35 0.90 -6.28 21.88
C ASP A 35 0.75 -7.37 20.80
N SER A 36 1.89 -7.78 20.24
CA SER A 36 1.98 -8.74 19.13
C SER A 36 1.65 -10.19 19.48
N GLN A 37 1.53 -10.54 20.77
CA GLN A 37 1.49 -11.94 21.22
C GLN A 37 0.09 -12.55 21.37
N ARG A 38 -0.99 -11.85 20.97
CA ARG A 38 -2.37 -12.32 21.19
C ARG A 38 -3.13 -12.59 19.89
N THR A 39 -2.64 -13.51 19.07
CA THR A 39 -3.34 -14.03 17.88
C THR A 39 -4.30 -15.20 18.17
N GLY A 40 -4.68 -15.42 19.44
CA GLY A 40 -5.39 -16.64 19.86
C GLY A 40 -6.79 -16.49 20.48
N ASP A 41 -7.24 -15.29 20.85
CA ASP A 41 -8.49 -15.17 21.63
C ASP A 41 -9.61 -14.44 20.87
N VAL A 42 -10.62 -15.24 20.52
CA VAL A 42 -11.86 -14.82 19.86
C VAL A 42 -12.67 -13.98 20.84
N SER A 43 -12.50 -12.65 20.82
CA SER A 43 -13.57 -11.64 21.07
C SER A 43 -12.98 -10.29 21.52
N ALA A 44 -13.45 -9.24 20.86
CA ALA A 44 -13.39 -7.82 21.27
C ALA A 44 -12.05 -7.08 21.38
N THR A 45 -10.88 -7.74 21.30
CA THR A 45 -9.58 -7.05 21.48
C THR A 45 -8.54 -7.38 20.41
N ILE A 46 -8.97 -7.43 19.16
CA ILE A 46 -8.04 -7.63 18.04
C ILE A 46 -7.57 -6.25 17.56
N ASN A 47 -6.29 -6.15 17.26
CA ASN A 47 -5.67 -4.98 16.66
C ASN A 47 -6.52 -4.50 15.46
N PRO A 48 -6.79 -3.18 15.32
CA PRO A 48 -7.66 -2.67 14.27
C PRO A 48 -7.12 -2.97 12.86
N LEU A 49 -5.80 -2.99 12.67
CA LEU A 49 -5.18 -3.35 11.38
C LEU A 49 -5.42 -4.81 11.03
N ASP A 50 -5.25 -5.72 12.00
CA ASP A 50 -5.53 -7.14 11.82
C ASP A 50 -6.99 -7.38 11.46
N ARG A 51 -7.90 -6.58 12.05
CA ARG A 51 -9.33 -6.71 11.79
C ARG A 51 -9.72 -6.28 10.38
N VAL A 52 -9.12 -5.19 9.88
CA VAL A 52 -9.31 -4.77 8.47
C VAL A 52 -8.71 -5.81 7.52
N LEU A 53 -7.53 -6.35 7.83
CA LEU A 53 -6.91 -7.39 7.04
C LEU A 53 -7.76 -8.67 6.99
N GLU A 54 -8.30 -9.10 8.13
CA GLU A 54 -9.24 -10.23 8.23
C GLU A 54 -10.50 -9.99 7.39
N LEU A 55 -11.08 -8.79 7.47
CA LEU A 55 -12.25 -8.40 6.66
C LEU A 55 -11.95 -8.51 5.16
N CYS A 56 -10.82 -7.96 4.69
CA CYS A 56 -10.41 -8.04 3.29
C CYS A 56 -10.22 -9.49 2.84
N LYS A 57 -9.56 -10.33 3.66
CA LYS A 57 -9.34 -11.75 3.36
C LYS A 57 -10.65 -12.55 3.27
N LEU A 58 -11.59 -12.31 4.18
CA LEU A 58 -12.88 -13.03 4.20
C LEU A 58 -13.80 -12.61 3.06
N THR A 59 -13.73 -11.35 2.64
CA THR A 59 -14.61 -10.80 1.60
C THR A 59 -13.99 -10.86 0.20
N GLY A 60 -12.67 -11.02 0.10
CA GLY A 60 -11.93 -10.86 -1.15
C GLY A 60 -11.94 -9.44 -1.69
N ASN A 61 -12.32 -8.45 -0.87
CA ASN A 61 -12.48 -7.06 -1.29
C ASN A 61 -11.46 -6.17 -0.58
N GLU A 62 -10.54 -5.59 -1.36
CA GLU A 62 -9.47 -4.70 -0.88
C GLU A 62 -9.92 -3.24 -0.72
N HIS A 63 -11.15 -2.90 -1.09
CA HIS A 63 -11.68 -1.53 -1.02
C HIS A 63 -11.48 -0.82 0.34
N PRO A 64 -11.61 -1.48 1.52
CA PRO A 64 -11.31 -0.84 2.80
C PRO A 64 -9.87 -0.29 2.89
N ILE A 65 -8.89 -0.96 2.28
CA ILE A 65 -7.48 -0.54 2.25
C ILE A 65 -7.34 0.70 1.36
N HIS A 66 -7.91 0.66 0.16
CA HIS A 66 -7.92 1.81 -0.75
C HIS A 66 -8.54 3.05 -0.09
N TRP A 67 -9.69 2.88 0.55
CA TRP A 67 -10.37 3.97 1.25
C TRP A 67 -9.50 4.58 2.36
N LEU A 68 -8.80 3.76 3.16
CA LEU A 68 -7.89 4.25 4.21
C LEU A 68 -6.74 5.09 3.63
N CYS A 69 -6.14 4.66 2.52
CA CYS A 69 -5.08 5.43 1.85
C CYS A 69 -5.62 6.78 1.36
N GLU A 70 -6.79 6.80 0.73
CA GLU A 70 -7.43 8.04 0.25
C GLU A 70 -7.72 9.04 1.39
N GLN A 71 -8.09 8.56 2.58
CA GLN A 71 -8.30 9.44 3.75
C GLN A 71 -7.02 10.13 4.24
N THR A 72 -5.86 9.68 3.78
CA THR A 72 -4.54 10.24 4.11
C THR A 72 -3.87 10.94 2.94
N ASP A 73 -4.64 11.28 1.89
CA ASP A 73 -4.13 11.83 0.62
C ASP A 73 -3.10 10.92 -0.07
N GLY A 74 -3.19 9.62 0.23
CA GLY A 74 -2.38 8.55 -0.33
C GLY A 74 -3.17 7.67 -1.29
N PHE A 75 -2.49 6.74 -1.92
CA PHE A 75 -3.07 5.71 -2.78
C PHE A 75 -2.43 4.35 -2.41
N PHE A 76 -3.17 3.26 -2.65
CA PHE A 76 -2.62 1.91 -2.54
C PHE A 76 -2.29 1.37 -3.92
N THR A 77 -1.04 1.00 -4.14
CA THR A 77 -0.61 0.27 -5.33
C THR A 77 -0.27 -1.16 -4.91
N PRO A 78 -0.98 -2.19 -5.40
CA PRO A 78 -0.67 -3.57 -5.03
C PRO A 78 0.71 -3.96 -5.56
N ASN A 79 1.43 -4.74 -4.77
CA ASN A 79 2.68 -5.31 -5.23
C ASN A 79 2.42 -6.21 -6.45
N PRO A 80 3.24 -6.11 -7.50
CA PRO A 80 3.07 -6.88 -8.72
C PRO A 80 3.41 -8.36 -8.50
N GLN A 81 2.75 -9.20 -9.26
CA GLN A 81 2.99 -10.65 -9.25
C GLN A 81 4.23 -10.94 -10.10
N VAL A 82 5.35 -11.25 -9.45
CA VAL A 82 6.60 -11.58 -10.14
C VAL A 82 6.47 -13.00 -10.73
N TYR A 83 6.12 -13.09 -12.01
CA TYR A 83 6.10 -14.35 -12.78
C TYR A 83 7.41 -14.50 -13.58
N GLY A 84 8.38 -15.28 -13.10
CA GLY A 84 9.45 -15.82 -13.95
C GLY A 84 10.88 -15.75 -13.43
N VAL A 85 11.71 -16.67 -13.96
CA VAL A 85 13.08 -17.03 -13.57
C VAL A 85 14.06 -15.85 -13.73
N GLN A 86 14.93 -15.68 -12.72
CA GLN A 86 15.84 -14.56 -12.43
C GLN A 86 16.95 -14.23 -13.47
N GLY A 87 16.80 -14.58 -14.75
CA GLY A 87 17.88 -14.42 -15.74
C GLY A 87 17.75 -13.25 -16.73
N ASP A 88 16.54 -12.87 -17.12
CA ASP A 88 16.27 -11.94 -18.26
C ASP A 88 15.36 -10.76 -17.85
N VAL A 89 15.28 -10.49 -16.54
CA VAL A 89 14.22 -9.69 -15.91
C VAL A 89 14.52 -8.18 -15.99
N SER A 90 15.78 -7.76 -15.95
CA SER A 90 16.13 -6.34 -15.82
C SER A 90 15.82 -5.52 -17.08
N ILE A 91 16.14 -6.01 -18.29
CA ILE A 91 15.93 -5.23 -19.52
C ILE A 91 14.44 -5.10 -19.84
N ARG A 92 13.67 -6.19 -19.64
CA ARG A 92 12.22 -6.19 -19.86
C ARG A 92 11.49 -5.26 -18.88
N HIS A 93 11.86 -5.28 -17.60
CA HIS A 93 11.29 -4.37 -16.62
C HIS A 93 11.62 -2.90 -16.93
N THR A 94 12.86 -2.58 -17.32
CA THR A 94 13.18 -1.21 -17.74
C THR A 94 12.38 -0.78 -18.97
N GLN A 95 12.21 -1.67 -19.96
CA GLN A 95 11.37 -1.40 -21.13
C GLN A 95 9.90 -1.17 -20.75
N GLN A 96 9.36 -1.93 -19.80
CA GLN A 96 8.01 -1.73 -19.29
C GLN A 96 7.87 -0.38 -18.57
N ILE A 97 8.82 0.01 -17.71
CA ILE A 97 8.78 1.34 -17.05
C ILE A 97 8.74 2.47 -18.09
N VAL A 98 9.54 2.36 -19.16
CA VAL A 98 9.56 3.37 -20.24
C VAL A 98 8.24 3.39 -21.00
N GLN A 99 7.62 2.22 -21.22
CA GLN A 99 6.32 2.11 -21.87
C GLN A 99 5.22 2.78 -21.03
N GLU A 100 5.08 2.43 -19.76
CA GLU A 100 4.09 3.02 -18.84
C GLU A 100 4.28 4.54 -18.69
N PHE A 101 5.54 5.00 -18.63
CA PHE A 101 5.82 6.45 -18.60
C PHE A 101 5.36 7.15 -19.89
N SER A 102 5.50 6.48 -21.04
CA SER A 102 5.02 7.00 -22.33
C SER A 102 3.49 7.04 -22.39
N GLU A 103 2.82 6.05 -21.80
CA GLU A 103 1.34 5.99 -21.71
C GLU A 103 0.81 7.11 -20.81
N LEU A 104 1.43 7.34 -19.65
CA LEU A 104 1.13 8.49 -18.79
C LEU A 104 1.31 9.84 -19.50
N LEU A 105 2.43 10.04 -20.21
CA LEU A 105 2.67 11.27 -20.97
C LEU A 105 1.62 11.46 -22.07
N THR A 106 1.19 10.37 -22.70
CA THR A 106 0.13 10.40 -23.72
C THR A 106 -1.20 10.80 -23.10
N ALA A 107 -1.57 10.23 -21.94
CA ALA A 107 -2.78 10.61 -21.21
C ALA A 107 -2.76 12.09 -20.82
N ILE A 108 -1.66 12.60 -20.27
CA ILE A 108 -1.51 14.01 -19.92
C ILE A 108 -1.64 14.90 -21.18
N THR A 109 -0.96 14.54 -22.27
CA THR A 109 -0.99 15.31 -23.53
C THR A 109 -2.39 15.34 -24.13
N ASN A 110 -3.13 14.23 -24.08
CA ASN A 110 -4.49 14.15 -24.57
C ASN A 110 -5.40 15.12 -23.81
N VAL A 111 -5.33 15.14 -22.47
CA VAL A 111 -6.10 16.08 -21.63
C VAL A 111 -5.74 17.54 -21.95
N MET A 112 -4.44 17.85 -22.06
CA MET A 112 -3.98 19.21 -22.42
C MET A 112 -4.43 19.66 -23.82
N SER A 113 -4.70 18.73 -24.73
CA SER A 113 -5.14 19.03 -26.10
C SER A 113 -6.65 19.28 -26.23
N GLN A 114 -7.46 18.90 -25.24
CA GLN A 114 -8.93 18.96 -25.32
C GLN A 114 -9.58 20.19 -24.66
N GLY A 115 -8.85 20.99 -23.87
CA GLY A 115 -9.37 22.25 -23.31
C GLY A 115 -8.61 22.77 -22.09
N GLU A 116 -9.07 23.90 -21.51
CA GLU A 116 -8.46 24.52 -20.32
C GLU A 116 -8.88 23.87 -18.99
N GLU A 117 -10.00 23.15 -18.94
CA GLU A 117 -10.52 22.52 -17.72
C GLU A 117 -10.42 20.99 -17.80
N VAL A 118 -9.74 20.39 -16.81
CA VAL A 118 -9.63 18.92 -16.66
C VAL A 118 -10.91 18.39 -16.02
N SER A 119 -11.62 17.51 -16.72
CA SER A 119 -12.78 16.81 -16.19
C SER A 119 -12.39 15.75 -15.15
N ALA A 120 -13.36 15.32 -14.33
CA ALA A 120 -13.12 14.26 -13.35
C ALA A 120 -12.71 12.92 -13.99
N GLU A 121 -13.22 12.62 -15.19
CA GLU A 121 -12.88 11.41 -15.95
C GLU A 121 -11.43 11.45 -16.46
N GLU A 122 -10.99 12.61 -16.95
CA GLU A 122 -9.62 12.83 -17.37
C GLU A 122 -8.62 12.78 -16.21
N ALA A 123 -8.97 13.38 -15.07
CA ALA A 123 -8.17 13.27 -13.86
C ALA A 123 -8.07 11.82 -13.37
N GLN A 124 -9.16 11.04 -13.47
CA GLN A 124 -9.18 9.62 -13.14
C GLN A 124 -8.33 8.79 -14.10
N SER A 125 -8.33 9.13 -15.40
CA SER A 125 -7.50 8.47 -16.41
C SER A 125 -6.00 8.69 -16.13
N ILE A 126 -5.57 9.95 -15.94
CA ILE A 126 -4.18 10.27 -15.55
C ILE A 126 -3.81 9.55 -14.25
N ARG A 127 -4.74 9.48 -13.29
CA ARG A 127 -4.51 8.76 -12.04
C ARG A 127 -4.27 7.27 -12.29
N SER A 128 -5.07 6.62 -13.13
CA SER A 128 -4.90 5.20 -13.47
C SER A 128 -3.52 4.92 -14.06
N GLU A 129 -3.12 5.68 -15.07
CA GLU A 129 -1.81 5.55 -15.72
C GLU A 129 -0.65 5.78 -14.73
N TRP A 130 -0.82 6.72 -13.81
CA TRP A 130 0.15 6.95 -12.73
C TRP A 130 0.23 5.77 -11.76
N GLU A 131 -0.89 5.15 -11.40
CA GLU A 131 -0.91 3.94 -10.57
C GLU A 131 -0.22 2.75 -11.24
N ASP A 132 -0.42 2.57 -12.55
CA ASP A 132 0.18 1.47 -13.30
C ASP A 132 1.71 1.66 -13.45
N LEU A 133 2.18 2.87 -13.73
CA LEU A 133 3.62 3.19 -13.72
C LEU A 133 4.26 2.88 -12.37
N LYS A 134 3.66 3.30 -11.25
CA LYS A 134 4.18 2.98 -9.91
C LYS A 134 4.21 1.48 -9.65
N ARG A 135 3.18 0.75 -10.06
CA ARG A 135 3.11 -0.71 -9.90
C ARG A 135 4.27 -1.38 -10.63
N VAL A 136 4.52 -0.98 -11.87
CA VAL A 136 5.61 -1.56 -12.68
C VAL A 136 6.98 -1.20 -12.10
N ALA A 137 7.18 0.03 -11.64
CA ALA A 137 8.40 0.44 -10.97
C ALA A 137 8.64 -0.35 -9.66
N GLU A 138 7.60 -0.54 -8.85
CA GLU A 138 7.67 -1.36 -7.62
C GLU A 138 8.00 -2.82 -7.94
N SER A 139 7.51 -3.35 -9.07
CA SER A 139 7.88 -4.70 -9.55
C SER A 139 9.35 -4.89 -9.71
N TYR A 140 9.98 -3.88 -10.29
CA TYR A 140 11.40 -3.89 -10.52
C TYR A 140 12.16 -3.89 -9.18
N VAL A 141 11.79 -3.01 -8.25
CA VAL A 141 12.41 -2.93 -6.92
C VAL A 141 12.27 -4.25 -6.16
N VAL A 142 11.05 -4.78 -6.02
CA VAL A 142 10.78 -6.04 -5.33
C VAL A 142 11.52 -7.21 -5.99
N SER A 143 11.67 -7.20 -7.32
CA SER A 143 12.42 -8.25 -8.02
C SER A 143 13.92 -8.19 -7.72
N VAL A 144 14.49 -6.99 -7.54
CA VAL A 144 15.89 -6.81 -7.13
C VAL A 144 16.09 -7.26 -5.69
N GLU A 145 15.21 -6.84 -4.77
CA GLU A 145 15.28 -7.23 -3.35
C GLU A 145 15.23 -8.76 -3.19
N ARG A 146 14.34 -9.43 -3.93
CA ARG A 146 14.23 -10.91 -3.93
C ARG A 146 15.38 -11.63 -4.64
N CYS A 147 16.09 -10.95 -5.55
CA CYS A 147 17.31 -11.49 -6.16
C CYS A 147 18.47 -11.51 -5.16
N GLU A 148 18.60 -10.48 -4.31
CA GLU A 148 19.63 -10.46 -3.26
C GLU A 148 19.37 -11.54 -2.20
N GLU A 149 18.13 -11.73 -1.75
CA GLU A 149 17.77 -12.79 -0.79
C GLU A 149 18.03 -14.21 -1.32
N ALA A 150 17.93 -14.44 -2.63
CA ALA A 150 18.19 -15.75 -3.23
C ALA A 150 19.69 -16.09 -3.37
N LEU A 151 20.57 -15.08 -3.30
CA LEU A 151 22.02 -15.23 -3.42
C LEU A 151 22.73 -15.39 -2.06
N ASP A 152 22.04 -15.18 -0.94
CA ASP A 152 22.55 -15.39 0.41
C ASP A 152 21.78 -16.50 1.17
N PRO A 153 21.95 -17.78 0.81
CA PRO A 153 21.41 -18.89 1.58
C PRO A 153 22.38 -19.21 2.71
N SER A 154 22.37 -18.40 3.77
CA SER A 154 23.06 -18.72 5.03
C SER A 154 22.34 -19.83 5.81
#